data_AF-A0A1V4ZJD6-F1
#
_entry.id   AF-A0A1V4ZJD6-F1
#
_cell.length_a   1.000
_cell.length_b   1.000
_cell.length_c   1.000
_cell.angle_alpha   90.00
_cell.angle_beta   90.00
_cell.angle_gamma   90.00
#
_symmetry.space_group_name_H-M   'P 1'
#
loop_
_entity.id
_entity.type
_entity.pdbx_description
1 polymer ?
#
loop_
_entity_poly.entity_id
_entity_poly.type
_entity_poly.pdbx_seq_one_letter_code
_entity_poly.pdbx_strand_id
1 'polypeptide(L)'
;MRWVYAIAIEGDRFLMVFNKKRGGWEMPGGHVEQGEGAETAAKREFREETGQEFEPVVRVVQDDGAVFAGRVRYTGKHGEMRFELFEQLPEQLAFPEWEYREQIAWARTALSLQ
;
A
#
# COMPACT_ATOMS: atom_id res chain seq x y z
N MET A 1 13.30 10.55 3.82
CA MET A 1 12.44 9.49 3.28
C MET A 1 12.32 9.72 1.78
N ARG A 2 12.48 8.70 0.94
CA ARG A 2 12.37 8.80 -0.52
C ARG A 2 11.11 8.15 -1.08
N TRP A 3 10.64 7.09 -0.43
CA TRP A 3 9.48 6.32 -0.88
C TRP A 3 8.61 5.87 0.29
N VAL A 4 7.37 5.53 -0.03
CA VAL A 4 6.39 4.97 0.91
C VAL A 4 5.55 3.88 0.26
N TYR A 5 5.17 2.88 1.06
CA TYR A 5 4.11 1.93 0.71
C TYR A 5 2.96 1.99 1.72
N ALA A 6 1.75 1.80 1.21
CA ALA A 6 0.52 1.76 1.98
C ALA A 6 -0.14 0.37 1.86
N ILE A 7 -0.04 -0.43 2.91
CA ILE A 7 -0.65 -1.75 3.00
C ILE A 7 -1.98 -1.61 3.72
N ALA A 8 -3.06 -1.50 2.95
CA ALA A 8 -4.41 -1.48 3.48
C ALA A 8 -4.91 -2.91 3.72
N ILE A 9 -5.29 -3.22 4.97
CA ILE A 9 -5.87 -4.51 5.36
C ILE A 9 -7.37 -4.35 5.61
N GLU A 10 -8.16 -5.26 5.03
CA GLU A 10 -9.59 -5.40 5.26
C GLU A 10 -9.94 -6.86 5.55
N GLY A 11 -10.22 -7.16 6.83
CA GLY A 11 -10.37 -8.54 7.28
C GLY A 11 -9.09 -9.33 6.98
N ASP A 12 -9.22 -10.43 6.25
CA ASP A 12 -8.10 -11.26 5.80
C ASP A 12 -7.50 -10.82 4.46
N ARG A 13 -8.03 -9.74 3.86
CA ARG A 13 -7.62 -9.26 2.54
C ARG A 13 -6.70 -8.05 2.64
N PHE A 14 -5.90 -7.85 1.60
CA PHE A 14 -5.07 -6.66 1.42
C PHE A 14 -5.28 -6.07 0.03
N LEU A 15 -5.13 -4.75 -0.09
CA LEU A 15 -5.34 -4.04 -1.35
C LEU A 15 -4.04 -3.94 -2.15
N MET A 16 -4.10 -4.25 -3.44
CA MET A 16 -3.02 -4.01 -4.40
C MET A 16 -3.52 -3.18 -5.58
N VAL A 17 -2.59 -2.50 -6.27
CA VAL A 17 -2.84 -1.79 -7.54
C VAL A 17 -2.09 -2.46 -8.68
N PHE A 18 -2.67 -2.43 -9.89
CA PHE A 18 -2.03 -2.97 -11.08
C PHE A 18 -1.30 -1.88 -11.86
N ASN A 19 0.03 -1.92 -11.83
CA ASN A 19 0.87 -0.98 -12.55
C ASN A 19 1.11 -1.46 -13.99
N LYS A 20 0.46 -0.80 -14.95
CA LYS A 20 0.58 -1.13 -16.38
C LYS A 20 2.00 -0.97 -16.94
N LYS A 21 2.81 -0.05 -16.39
CA LYS A 21 4.19 0.18 -16.86
C LYS A 21 5.13 -0.94 -16.43
N ARG A 22 4.91 -1.50 -15.22
CA ARG A 22 5.66 -2.64 -14.69
C ARG A 22 5.05 -3.99 -15.09
N GLY A 23 3.78 -4.00 -15.51
CA GLY A 23 3.08 -5.19 -15.95
C GLY A 23 2.71 -6.14 -14.80
N GLY A 24 2.48 -5.61 -13.60
CA GLY A 24 2.18 -6.42 -12.43
C GLY A 24 1.50 -5.67 -11.28
N TRP A 25 1.02 -6.44 -10.31
CA TRP A 25 0.43 -5.98 -9.07
C TRP A 25 1.51 -5.55 -8.08
N GLU A 26 1.27 -4.44 -7.39
CA GLU A 26 2.14 -3.92 -6.33
C GLU A 26 1.33 -3.28 -5.20
N MET A 27 2.01 -3.02 -4.08
CA MET A 27 1.42 -2.23 -3.00
C MET A 27 1.29 -0.78 -3.45
N PRO A 28 0.17 -0.11 -3.15
CA PRO A 28 0.05 1.31 -3.44
C PRO A 28 1.16 2.11 -2.77
N GLY A 29 1.66 3.12 -3.47
CA GLY A 29 2.73 3.95 -2.95
C GLY A 29 3.65 4.52 -4.02
N GLY A 30 4.58 5.36 -3.59
CA GLY A 30 5.37 6.16 -4.51
C GLY A 30 6.40 6.99 -3.79
N HIS A 31 6.81 8.08 -4.43
CA HIS A 31 7.87 8.94 -3.90
C HIS A 31 7.31 9.91 -2.86
N VAL A 32 8.13 10.21 -1.86
CA VAL A 32 7.87 11.32 -0.95
C VAL A 32 8.34 12.61 -1.61
N GLU A 33 7.44 13.58 -1.77
CA GLU A 33 7.79 14.87 -2.36
C GLU A 33 8.64 15.74 -1.43
N GLN A 34 9.30 16.76 -1.98
CA GLN A 34 10.15 17.64 -1.18
C GLN A 34 9.31 18.43 -0.16
N GLY A 35 9.64 18.25 1.13
CA GLY A 35 8.90 18.88 2.23
C GLY A 35 7.63 18.15 2.66
N GLU A 36 7.29 17.04 2.00
CA GLU A 36 6.14 16.20 2.33
C GLU A 36 6.48 15.22 3.48
N GLY A 37 5.54 15.05 4.40
CA GLY A 37 5.64 14.01 5.43
C GLY A 37 5.33 12.63 4.84
N ALA A 38 6.04 11.58 5.29
CA ALA A 38 5.84 10.23 4.76
C ALA A 38 4.39 9.73 4.89
N GLU A 39 3.68 10.07 5.98
CA GLU A 39 2.27 9.71 6.12
C GLU A 39 1.37 10.45 5.12
N THR A 40 1.65 11.73 4.87
CA THR A 40 0.96 12.53 3.85
C THR A 40 1.17 11.94 2.47
N ALA A 41 2.41 11.57 2.14
CA ALA A 41 2.75 10.90 0.89
C ALA A 41 1.98 9.59 0.73
N ALA A 42 1.96 8.74 1.77
CA ALA A 42 1.26 7.45 1.72
C ALA A 42 -0.24 7.62 1.47
N LYS A 43 -0.88 8.62 2.12
CA LYS A 43 -2.29 8.96 1.90
C LYS A 43 -2.54 9.50 0.49
N ARG A 44 -1.67 10.40 0.00
CA ARG A 44 -1.76 11.01 -1.33
C ARG A 44 -1.65 9.95 -2.42
N GLU A 45 -0.57 9.17 -2.42
CA GLU A 45 -0.30 8.12 -3.41
C GLU A 45 -1.44 7.10 -3.43
N PHE A 46 -1.85 6.59 -2.26
CA PHE A 46 -2.95 5.63 -2.19
C PHE A 46 -4.25 6.19 -2.80
N ARG A 47 -4.55 7.46 -2.54
CA ARG A 47 -5.74 8.12 -3.11
C ARG A 47 -5.62 8.35 -4.60
N GLU A 48 -4.47 8.76 -5.09
CA GLU A 48 -4.22 8.97 -6.52
C GLU A 48 -4.34 7.65 -7.29
N GLU A 49 -3.72 6.59 -6.80
CA GLU A 49 -3.70 5.29 -7.48
C GLU A 49 -5.04 4.55 -7.38
N THR A 50 -5.71 4.58 -6.23
CA THR A 50 -6.92 3.76 -5.98
C THR A 50 -8.23 4.55 -6.05
N GLY A 51 -8.18 5.88 -5.85
CA GLY A 51 -9.34 6.73 -5.62
C GLY A 51 -9.90 6.67 -4.19
N GLN A 52 -9.37 5.80 -3.33
CA GLN A 52 -9.86 5.56 -1.97
C GLN A 52 -9.02 6.30 -0.93
N GLU A 53 -9.53 6.46 0.29
CA GLU A 53 -8.75 7.07 1.37
C GLU A 53 -8.03 5.99 2.19
N PHE A 54 -6.83 6.32 2.67
CA PHE A 54 -6.01 5.45 3.52
C PHE A 54 -5.91 6.01 4.94
N GLU A 55 -6.18 5.15 5.92
CA GLU A 55 -6.08 5.43 7.34
C GLU A 55 -4.88 4.67 7.92
N PRO A 56 -3.67 5.25 7.90
CA PRO A 56 -2.49 4.62 8.47
C PRO A 56 -2.63 4.50 9.99
N VAL A 57 -2.19 3.37 10.52
CA VAL A 57 -2.29 3.04 11.94
C VAL A 57 -0.89 2.89 12.55
N VAL A 58 0.00 2.24 11.81
CA VAL A 58 1.37 1.95 12.24
C VAL A 58 2.30 1.98 11.04
N ARG A 59 3.57 2.27 11.30
CA ARG A 59 4.60 2.29 10.26
C ARG A 59 5.88 1.60 10.72
N VAL A 60 6.64 1.11 9.76
CA VAL A 60 8.03 0.71 9.93
C VAL A 60 8.90 1.48 8.92
N VAL A 61 10.08 1.90 9.34
CA VAL A 61 11.07 2.54 8.47
C VAL A 61 11.95 1.43 7.88
N GLN A 62 12.16 1.45 6.56
CA GLN A 62 13.00 0.50 5.83
C GLN A 62 13.96 1.29 4.95
N ASP A 63 15.26 1.19 5.22
CA ASP A 63 16.31 1.96 4.56
C ASP A 63 15.99 3.48 4.51
N ASP A 64 15.79 4.03 3.32
CA ASP A 64 15.42 5.42 3.09
C ASP A 64 13.91 5.63 2.87
N GLY A 65 13.07 4.63 3.12
CA GLY A 65 11.62 4.65 2.96
C GLY A 65 10.82 4.17 4.18
N ALA A 66 9.51 4.10 4.02
CA ALA A 66 8.61 3.62 5.07
C ALA A 66 7.43 2.82 4.53
N VAL A 67 7.05 1.78 5.26
CA VAL A 67 5.87 0.98 4.98
C VAL A 67 4.84 1.28 6.06
N PHE A 68 3.63 1.62 5.64
CA PHE A 68 2.49 1.89 6.50
C PHE A 68 1.50 0.72 6.43
N ALA A 69 1.00 0.29 7.57
CA ALA A 69 -0.15 -0.58 7.67
C ALA A 69 -1.35 0.23 8.14
N GLY A 70 -2.50 0.03 7.50
CA GLY A 70 -3.69 0.82 7.80
C GLY A 70 -4.96 0.20 7.25
N ARG A 71 -6.03 0.99 7.28
CA ARG A 71 -7.36 0.61 6.77
C ARG A 71 -7.70 1.44 5.54
N VAL A 72 -8.50 0.86 4.65
CA VAL A 72 -9.06 1.57 3.49
C VAL A 72 -10.44 2.12 3.86
N ARG A 73 -10.74 3.34 3.40
CA ARG A 73 -12.09 3.91 3.40
C ARG A 73 -12.52 4.17 1.97
N TYR A 74 -13.58 3.48 1.55
CA TYR A 74 -14.11 3.60 0.20
C TYR A 74 -14.84 4.92 -0.02
N THR A 75 -14.52 5.58 -1.13
CA THR A 75 -15.06 6.89 -1.51
C THR A 75 -16.06 6.80 -2.66
N GLY A 76 -16.12 5.65 -3.34
CA GLY A 76 -16.87 5.48 -4.59
C GLY A 76 -16.22 6.15 -5.82
N LYS A 77 -15.00 6.68 -5.67
CA LYS A 77 -14.23 7.28 -6.78
C LYS A 77 -13.31 6.24 -7.43
N HIS A 78 -12.80 6.59 -8.61
CA HIS A 78 -11.76 5.83 -9.31
C HIS A 78 -10.42 6.57 -9.19
N GLY A 79 -9.34 5.81 -9.00
CA GLY A 79 -7.98 6.30 -9.11
C GLY A 79 -7.38 6.05 -10.49
N GLU A 80 -6.09 6.33 -10.63
CA GLU A 80 -5.32 6.15 -11.86
C GLU A 80 -5.12 4.68 -12.24
N MET A 81 -5.14 3.79 -11.24
CA MET A 81 -4.88 2.36 -11.41
C MET A 81 -6.10 1.52 -11.05
N ARG A 82 -6.16 0.31 -11.62
CA ARG A 82 -7.08 -0.72 -11.14
C ARG A 82 -6.54 -1.21 -9.80
N PHE A 83 -7.40 -1.26 -8.78
CA PHE A 83 -7.08 -1.89 -7.51
C PHE A 83 -7.99 -3.09 -7.26
N GLU A 84 -7.50 -4.06 -6.49
CA GLU A 84 -8.25 -5.21 -6.03
C GLU A 84 -7.85 -5.62 -4.61
N LEU A 85 -8.74 -6.35 -3.96
CA LEU A 85 -8.50 -6.98 -2.67
C LEU A 85 -8.14 -8.45 -2.87
N PHE A 86 -7.06 -8.87 -2.23
CA PHE A 86 -6.52 -10.22 -2.33
C PHE A 86 -6.42 -10.87 -0.95
N GLU A 87 -6.81 -12.14 -0.85
CA GLU A 87 -6.52 -12.97 0.33
C GLU A 87 -5.08 -13.53 0.29
N GLN A 88 -4.59 -13.79 -0.93
CA GLN A 88 -3.29 -14.34 -1.26
C GLN A 88 -2.68 -13.56 -2.44
N LEU A 89 -1.35 -13.52 -2.52
CA LEU A 89 -0.67 -12.79 -3.61
C LEU A 89 -1.10 -13.31 -4.99
N PRO A 90 -1.46 -12.43 -5.94
CA PRO A 90 -1.73 -12.83 -7.31
C PRO A 90 -0.44 -13.27 -8.03
N GLU A 91 -0.55 -14.04 -9.10
CA GLU A 91 0.62 -14.55 -9.84
C GLU A 91 1.44 -13.45 -10.52
N GLN A 92 0.79 -12.38 -10.99
CA GLN A 92 1.42 -11.35 -11.81
C GLN A 92 1.94 -10.18 -10.96
N LEU A 93 3.08 -10.35 -10.29
CA LEU A 93 3.65 -9.34 -9.39
C LEU A 93 4.67 -8.42 -10.08
N ALA A 94 4.72 -7.14 -9.67
CA ALA A 94 5.69 -6.19 -10.22
C ALA A 94 7.11 -6.36 -9.61
N PHE A 95 7.18 -6.89 -8.39
CA PHE A 95 8.42 -7.18 -7.65
C PHE A 95 8.43 -8.64 -7.16
N PRO A 96 9.57 -9.17 -6.68
CA PRO A 96 9.65 -10.52 -6.13
C PRO A 96 8.64 -10.78 -5.01
N GLU A 97 8.06 -11.97 -5.00
CA GLU A 97 7.00 -12.35 -4.07
C GLU A 97 7.37 -12.20 -2.58
N TRP A 98 8.63 -12.48 -2.23
CA TRP A 98 9.10 -12.45 -0.85
C TRP A 98 9.00 -11.06 -0.22
N GLU A 99 9.20 -9.99 -1.00
CA GLU A 99 9.08 -8.60 -0.52
C GLU A 99 7.66 -8.32 -0.01
N TYR A 100 6.65 -8.76 -0.76
CA TYR A 100 5.26 -8.56 -0.36
C TYR A 100 4.84 -9.47 0.79
N ARG A 101 5.30 -10.73 0.81
CA ARG A 101 4.94 -11.68 1.88
C ARG A 101 5.30 -11.13 3.26
N GLU A 102 6.53 -10.62 3.40
CA GLU A 102 7.01 -10.07 4.67
C GLU A 102 6.22 -8.83 5.09
N GLN A 103 5.99 -7.93 4.14
CA GLN A 103 5.22 -6.70 4.33
C GLN A 103 3.76 -6.97 4.76
N ILE A 104 3.06 -7.89 4.08
CA ILE A 104 1.67 -8.26 4.39
C ILE A 104 1.59 -8.96 5.75
N ALA A 105 2.50 -9.89 6.04
CA ALA A 105 2.54 -10.61 7.31
C ALA A 105 2.76 -9.65 8.49
N TRP A 106 3.69 -8.70 8.33
CA TRP A 106 3.91 -7.62 9.29
C TRP A 106 2.66 -6.77 9.48
N ALA A 107 2.03 -6.30 8.39
CA ALA A 107 0.85 -5.43 8.45
C ALA A 107 -0.33 -6.11 9.16
N ARG A 108 -0.61 -7.37 8.84
CA ARG A 108 -1.65 -8.18 9.52
C ARG A 108 -1.37 -8.29 11.02
N THR A 109 -0.14 -8.61 11.39
CA THR A 109 0.24 -8.72 12.80
C THR A 109 0.07 -7.39 13.52
N ALA A 110 0.58 -6.30 12.95
CA ALA A 110 0.57 -5.00 13.57
C ALA A 110 -0.85 -4.43 13.76
N LEU A 111 -1.79 -4.76 12.86
CA LEU A 111 -3.19 -4.34 12.96
C LEU A 111 -4.08 -5.27 13.81
N SER A 112 -3.60 -6.48 14.14
CA SER A 112 -4.31 -7.41 15.04
C SER A 112 -4.10 -7.12 16.53
N LEU A 113 -3.09 -6.30 16.86
CA LEU A 113 -2.70 -5.94 18.22
C LEU A 113 -3.34 -4.64 18.73
N GLN A 114 -4.31 -4.08 17.99
CA GLN A 114 -5.04 -2.85 18.33
C GLN A 114 -6.54 -3.11 18.36
#